data_AF-A0A7X7LMN5-F1
#
_entry.id   AF-A0A7X7LMN5-F1
#
_cell.length_a   1.000
_cell.length_b   1.000
_cell.length_c   1.000
_cell.angle_alpha   90.00
_cell.angle_beta   90.00
_cell.angle_gamma   90.00
#
_symmetry.space_group_name_H-M   'P 1'
#
loop_
_entity.id
_entity.type
_entity.pdbx_description
1 polymer ?
#
loop_
_entity_poly.entity_id
_entity_poly.type
_entity_poly.pdbx_seq_one_letter_code
_entity_poly.pdbx_strand_id
1 'polypeptide(L)' 'MTTKVVDFCTECGEITDFDYDGEQWVCLNCGSHDSQGQFDDSLPQSYDEE' A
#
# COMPACT_ATOMS: atom_id res chain seq x y z
N MET A 1 18.88 2.31 4.24
CA MET A 1 17.78 3.08 3.61
C MET A 1 16.54 2.27 3.82
N THR A 2 15.60 2.73 4.63
CA THR A 2 14.30 2.07 4.82
C THR A 2 13.42 2.47 3.64
N THR A 3 12.97 1.49 2.85
CA THR A 3 12.09 1.73 1.71
C THR A 3 10.65 1.70 2.22
N LYS A 4 9.91 2.78 1.98
CA LYS A 4 8.51 2.91 2.37
C LYS A 4 7.64 3.18 1.16
N VAL A 5 6.43 2.61 1.16
CA VAL A 5 5.42 2.84 0.12
C VAL A 5 4.05 3.01 0.79
N VAL A 6 3.21 3.87 0.22
CA VAL A 6 1.82 4.01 0.67
C VAL A 6 0.95 3.19 -0.27
N ASP A 7 0.23 2.21 0.28
CA ASP A 7 -0.62 1.30 -0.48
C ASP A 7 -1.83 0.83 0.34
N PHE A 8 -2.80 0.18 -0.30
CA PHE A 8 -3.94 -0.44 0.37
C PHE A 8 -3.55 -1.78 0.98
N CYS A 9 -3.79 -1.92 2.28
CA CYS A 9 -3.62 -3.19 2.97
C CYS A 9 -4.92 -4.00 2.91
N THR A 10 -4.87 -5.17 2.30
CA THR A 10 -6.03 -6.08 2.18
C THR A 10 -6.48 -6.65 3.52
N GLU A 11 -5.59 -6.69 4.52
CA GLU A 11 -5.89 -7.25 5.84
C GLU A 11 -6.61 -6.23 6.75
N CYS A 12 -6.17 -4.97 6.75
CA CYS A 12 -6.85 -3.93 7.53
C CYS A 12 -7.93 -3.17 6.74
N GLY A 13 -7.95 -3.32 5.42
CA GLY A 13 -8.96 -2.69 4.55
C GLY A 13 -8.80 -1.18 4.42
N GLU A 14 -7.58 -0.66 4.63
CA GLU A 14 -7.28 0.78 4.64
C GLU A 14 -5.99 1.07 3.88
N ILE A 15 -5.86 2.31 3.37
CA ILE A 15 -4.60 2.81 2.81
C ILE A 15 -3.64 3.13 3.97
N THR A 16 -2.42 2.61 3.90
CA THR A 16 -1.42 2.68 4.96
C THR A 16 -0.02 2.77 4.37
N ASP A 17 0.93 3.19 5.20
CA ASP A 17 2.35 3.00 4.93
C ASP A 17 2.74 1.53 5.09
N PHE A 18 3.58 1.06 4.19
CA PHE A 18 4.30 -0.19 4.24
C PHE A 18 5.79 0.10 4.37
N ASP A 19 6.48 -0.68 5.21
CA ASP A 19 7.93 -0.63 5.37
C ASP A 19 8.53 -1.96 4.89
N TYR A 20 9.60 -1.90 4.12
CA TYR A 20 10.32 -3.10 3.70
C TYR A 20 11.36 -3.46 4.77
N ASP A 21 11.19 -4.60 5.43
CA ASP A 21 12.05 -5.05 6.53
C ASP A 21 13.37 -5.69 6.05
N GLY A 22 13.52 -5.88 4.73
CA GLY A 22 14.65 -6.56 4.09
C GLY A 22 14.28 -7.90 3.45
N GLU A 23 13.10 -8.44 3.78
CA GLU A 23 12.56 -9.66 3.20
C GLU A 23 11.15 -9.42 2.62
N GLN A 24 10.27 -8.77 3.36
CA GLN A 24 8.84 -8.60 3.03
C GLN A 24 8.36 -7.17 3.30
N TRP A 25 7.20 -6.82 2.73
CA TRP A 25 6.55 -5.55 3.02
C TRP A 25 5.63 -5.67 4.22
N VAL A 26 5.86 -4.85 5.24
CA VAL A 26 5.11 -4.85 6.48
C VAL A 26 4.16 -3.65 6.50
N CYS A 27 2.86 -3.93 6.60
CA CYS A 27 1.84 -2.90 6.85
C CYS A 27 2.09 -2.26 8.23
N LEU A 28 2.29 -0.95 8.29
CA LEU A 28 2.55 -0.26 9.55
C LEU A 28 1.30 -0.04 10.41
N ASN A 29 0.10 -0.20 9.84
CA ASN A 29 -1.15 -0.09 10.59
C ASN A 29 -1.50 -1.39 11.35
N CYS A 30 -1.45 -2.55 10.69
CA CYS A 30 -1.84 -3.83 11.29
C CYS A 30 -0.69 -4.83 11.49
N GLY A 31 0.50 -4.56 10.97
CA GLY A 31 1.67 -5.44 11.07
C GLY A 31 1.64 -6.66 10.14
N SER A 32 0.71 -6.71 9.17
CA SER A 32 0.65 -7.81 8.21
C SER A 32 1.77 -7.73 7.18
N HIS A 33 2.25 -8.90 6.75
CA HIS A 33 3.28 -9.04 5.71
C HIS A 33 2.66 -9.26 4.34
N ASP A 34 3.26 -8.66 3.31
CA ASP A 34 2.91 -8.77 1.89
C ASP A 34 1.41 -8.62 1.59
N SER A 35 0.72 -7.84 2.41
CA SER A 35 -0.72 -7.58 2.32
C SER A 35 -1.05 -6.38 1.44
N GLN A 36 -0.13 -5.98 0.58
CA GLN A 36 -0.40 -4.94 -0.42
C GLN A 36 -1.38 -5.55 -1.42
N GLY A 37 -2.59 -4.99 -1.49
CA GLY A 37 -3.54 -5.40 -2.51
C GLY A 37 -2.98 -4.99 -3.86
N GLN A 38 -2.82 -5.93 -4.80
CA GLN A 38 -2.61 -5.53 -6.18
C GLN A 38 -3.73 -4.58 -6.58
N PHE A 39 -3.41 -3.30 -6.72
CA PHE A 39 -4.29 -2.39 -7.42
C PHE A 39 -4.36 -2.87 -8.86
N ASP A 40 -5.55 -3.34 -9.25
CA ASP A 40 -5.96 -3.35 -10.65
C ASP A 40 -5.78 -1.93 -11.19
N ASP A 41 -5.23 -1.82 -12.41
CA ASP A 41 -4.71 -0.64 -13.15
C ASP A 41 -5.72 0.51 -13.37
N SER A 42 -6.78 0.58 -12.56
CA SER A 42 -7.68 1.71 -12.46
C SER A 42 -6.99 2.80 -11.66
N LEU A 43 -6.00 3.46 -12.29
CA LEU A 43 -5.55 4.79 -11.88
C LEU A 43 -6.78 5.61 -11.44
N PRO A 44 -6.70 6.37 -10.33
CA PRO A 44 -7.74 7.35 -10.05
C PRO A 44 -7.83 8.21 -11.31
N GLN A 45 -8.99 8.21 -11.97
CA GLN A 45 -9.24 9.15 -13.04
C GLN A 45 -8.91 10.52 -12.46
N SER A 46 -7.84 11.15 -12.94
CA SER A 46 -7.65 12.56 -12.76
C SER A 46 -8.92 13.18 -13.33
N TYR A 47 -9.78 13.66 -12.44
CA TYR A 47 -10.82 14.59 -12.81
C TYR A 47 -10.08 15.86 -13.25
N ASP A 48 -9.65 15.89 -14.51
CA ASP A 48 -9.48 17.14 -15.23
C ASP A 48 -10.90 17.64 -15.49
N GLU A 49 -11.43 18.33 -14.49
CA GLU A 49 -12.52 19.28 -14.71
C GLU A 49 -11.91 20.49 -15.44
N GLU A 50 -12.47 20.75 -16.64
CA GLU A 50 -12.38 21.95 -17.50
C GLU A 50 -11.34 21.99 -18.64
#